data_AF-A0A2H6KEK1-F1
#
_entry.id   AF-A0A2H6KEK1-F1
#
_cell.length_a   1.000
_cell.length_b   1.000
_cell.length_c   1.000
_cell.angle_alpha   90.00
_cell.angle_beta   90.00
_cell.angle_gamma   90.00
#
_symmetry.space_group_name_H-M   'P 1'
#
loop_
_entity.id
_entity.type
_entity.pdbx_description
1 polymer ?
#
loop_
_entity_poly.entity_id
_entity_poly.type
_entity_poly.pdbx_seq_one_letter_code
_entity_poly.pdbx_strand_id
1 'polypeptide(L)'
;MKSRQLVVVLEDATIINTQSGLLKVLIRTEDNTLVDVSPHLRVPRTSKQFDSLLVHLMFKRQVKSQERDNVLMRVIKNNIEVALPPGSRRFGMSVGGRPVSLKEFCHQFKQVDYPVVFHVGAVSHSQPKGTVTHVEEVLSISNHGLTAAHVCAKLCSEFELLMQVT
;
A
#
# COMPACT_ATOMS: atom_id res chain seq x y z
N MET A 1 -14.80 2.34 -2.90
CA MET A 1 -13.62 2.72 -2.10
C MET A 1 -13.79 4.15 -1.57
N LYS A 2 -13.71 4.40 -0.26
CA LYS A 2 -13.83 5.78 0.27
C LYS A 2 -12.50 6.51 0.05
N SER A 3 -12.48 7.47 -0.88
CA SER A 3 -11.28 8.20 -1.33
C SER A 3 -10.45 8.83 -0.21
N ARG A 4 -11.11 9.30 0.86
CA ARG A 4 -10.47 9.88 2.05
C ARG A 4 -9.42 8.98 2.70
N GLN A 5 -9.70 7.69 2.88
CA GLN A 5 -8.75 6.79 3.55
C GLN A 5 -7.54 6.48 2.65
N LEU A 6 -7.76 6.42 1.34
CA LEU A 6 -6.68 6.17 0.38
C LEU A 6 -5.74 7.37 0.27
N VAL A 7 -6.24 8.61 0.33
CA VAL A 7 -5.41 9.82 0.34
C VAL A 7 -4.39 9.76 1.48
N VAL A 8 -4.82 9.50 2.71
CA VAL A 8 -3.94 9.45 3.89
C VAL A 8 -2.92 8.31 3.75
N VAL A 9 -3.36 7.12 3.33
CA VAL A 9 -2.45 5.98 3.08
C VAL A 9 -1.36 6.33 2.06
N LEU A 10 -1.73 7.02 0.98
CA LEU A 10 -0.79 7.40 -0.07
C LEU A 10 0.12 8.56 0.35
N GLU A 11 -0.36 9.50 1.14
CA GLU A 11 0.47 10.59 1.68
C GLU A 11 1.58 10.03 2.56
N ASP A 12 1.23 9.20 3.54
CA ASP A 12 2.21 8.57 4.43
C ASP A 12 3.22 7.71 3.66
N ALA A 13 2.74 6.92 2.70
CA ALA A 13 3.60 6.05 1.89
C ALA A 13 4.52 6.83 0.93
N THR A 14 4.04 7.89 0.27
CA THR A 14 4.84 8.64 -0.71
C THR A 14 5.93 9.49 -0.06
N ILE A 15 5.69 10.01 1.15
CA ILE A 15 6.70 10.74 1.93
C ILE A 15 7.88 9.81 2.26
N ILE A 16 7.59 8.63 2.82
CA ILE A 16 8.61 7.67 3.27
C ILE A 16 9.38 7.09 2.08
N ASN A 17 8.69 6.87 0.96
CA ASN A 17 9.32 6.42 -0.27
C ASN A 17 10.24 7.46 -0.90
N THR A 18 9.91 8.75 -0.81
CA THR A 18 10.77 9.83 -1.34
C THR A 18 12.10 9.91 -0.59
N GLN A 19 12.12 9.55 0.69
CA GLN A 19 13.33 9.57 1.53
C GLN A 19 14.18 8.29 1.39
N SER A 20 13.55 7.13 1.26
CA SER A 20 14.24 5.83 1.24
C SER A 20 14.40 5.20 -0.15
N GLY A 21 13.48 5.45 -1.08
CA GLY A 21 13.42 4.80 -2.39
C GLY A 21 13.05 3.31 -2.36
N LEU A 22 12.61 2.78 -1.20
CA LEU A 22 12.49 1.35 -0.93
C LEU A 22 11.04 0.85 -0.83
N LEU A 23 10.05 1.74 -1.04
CA LEU A 23 8.64 1.36 -0.97
C LEU A 23 8.03 1.25 -2.36
N LYS A 24 7.21 0.24 -2.59
CA LYS A 24 6.36 0.15 -3.79
C LYS A 24 4.91 0.07 -3.37
N VAL A 25 4.08 0.95 -3.91
CA VAL A 25 2.66 1.00 -3.58
C VAL A 25 1.83 0.52 -4.76
N LEU A 26 1.04 -0.52 -4.52
CA LEU A 26 0.04 -1.02 -5.46
C LEU A 26 -1.35 -0.88 -4.83
N ILE A 27 -2.31 -0.37 -5.61
CA ILE A 27 -3.71 -0.28 -5.20
C ILE A 27 -4.51 -1.28 -6.02
N ARG A 28 -5.20 -2.19 -5.34
CA ARG A 28 -6.18 -3.08 -5.96
C ARG A 28 -7.59 -2.59 -5.60
N THR A 29 -8.36 -2.27 -6.62
CA THR A 29 -9.76 -1.84 -6.47
C THR A 29 -10.71 -3.04 -6.41
N GLU A 30 -11.97 -2.78 -6.08
CA GLU A 30 -13.02 -3.80 -5.97
C GLU A 30 -13.37 -4.44 -7.33
N ASP A 31 -13.32 -3.66 -8.41
CA ASP A 31 -13.46 -4.10 -9.80
C ASP A 31 -12.21 -4.84 -10.33
N ASN A 32 -11.29 -5.23 -9.42
CA ASN A 32 -10.12 -6.03 -9.73
C ASN A 32 -9.10 -5.30 -10.63
N THR A 33 -9.16 -3.96 -10.67
CA THR A 33 -8.18 -3.12 -11.35
C THR A 33 -6.97 -2.93 -10.44
N LEU A 34 -5.76 -3.12 -10.99
CA LEU A 34 -4.51 -2.94 -10.28
C LEU A 34 -3.83 -1.65 -10.74
N VAL A 35 -3.43 -0.81 -9.80
CA VAL A 35 -2.84 0.50 -10.04
C VAL A 35 -1.45 0.54 -9.41
N ASP A 36 -0.46 0.88 -10.22
CA ASP A 36 0.91 1.16 -9.82
C ASP A 36 1.03 2.65 -9.49
N VAL A 37 1.58 2.97 -8.32
CA VAL A 37 1.72 4.35 -7.82
C VAL A 37 3.19 4.71 -7.73
N SER A 38 3.56 5.80 -8.40
CA SER A 38 4.92 6.33 -8.39
C SER A 38 5.26 6.97 -7.04
N PRO A 39 6.51 6.82 -6.54
CA PRO A 39 7.00 7.61 -5.40
C PRO A 39 6.86 9.12 -5.60
N HIS A 40 6.92 9.59 -6.85
CA HIS A 40 6.89 11.01 -7.17
C HIS A 40 5.47 11.60 -7.19
N LEU A 41 4.43 10.79 -6.94
CA LEU A 41 3.07 11.28 -6.85
C LEU A 41 2.94 12.21 -5.63
N ARG A 42 2.67 13.49 -5.88
CA ARG A 42 2.17 14.40 -4.84
C ARG A 42 0.68 14.19 -4.71
N VAL A 43 0.26 13.68 -3.56
CA VAL A 43 -1.17 13.41 -3.32
C VAL A 43 -1.95 14.74 -3.24
N PRO A 44 -3.07 14.87 -3.97
CA PRO A 44 -3.94 16.02 -3.86
C PRO A 44 -4.46 16.26 -2.43
N ARG A 45 -4.35 17.50 -1.94
CA ARG A 45 -4.71 17.90 -0.56
C ARG A 45 -6.19 17.77 -0.21
N THR A 46 -7.06 17.66 -1.21
CA THR A 46 -8.51 17.58 -1.00
C THR A 46 -9.06 16.31 -1.62
N SER A 47 -10.02 15.68 -0.93
CA SER A 47 -10.65 14.46 -1.44
C SER A 47 -11.30 14.68 -2.81
N LYS A 48 -11.89 15.86 -3.06
CA LYS A 48 -12.51 16.18 -4.37
C LYS A 48 -11.48 16.18 -5.51
N GLN A 49 -10.29 16.73 -5.28
CA GLN A 49 -9.23 16.71 -6.30
C GLN A 49 -8.71 15.29 -6.50
N PHE A 50 -8.61 14.50 -5.43
CA PHE A 50 -8.24 13.10 -5.53
C PHE A 50 -9.30 12.26 -6.27
N ASP A 51 -10.59 12.52 -6.06
CA ASP A 51 -11.67 11.89 -6.81
C ASP A 51 -11.54 12.19 -8.31
N SER A 52 -11.29 13.45 -8.68
CA SER A 52 -11.01 13.83 -10.08
C SER A 52 -9.78 13.13 -10.66
N LEU A 53 -8.71 12.98 -9.86
CA LEU A 53 -7.50 12.25 -10.25
C LEU A 53 -7.80 10.77 -10.53
N LEU A 54 -8.60 10.12 -9.67
CA LEU A 54 -9.01 8.73 -9.86
C LEU A 54 -9.89 8.55 -11.10
N VAL A 55 -10.85 9.46 -11.34
CA VAL A 55 -11.66 9.45 -12.57
C VAL A 55 -10.77 9.58 -13.80
N HIS A 56 -9.79 10.49 -13.77
CA HIS A 56 -8.83 10.65 -14.85
C HIS A 56 -8.00 9.38 -15.08
N LEU A 57 -7.49 8.77 -14.00
CA LEU A 57 -6.75 7.52 -14.06
C LEU A 57 -7.58 6.39 -14.69
N MET A 58 -8.87 6.28 -14.35
CA MET A 58 -9.72 5.24 -14.93
C MET A 58 -9.98 5.47 -16.42
N PHE A 59 -10.18 6.73 -16.85
CA PHE A 59 -10.44 7.08 -18.24
C PHE A 59 -9.19 6.97 -19.13
N LYS A 60 -8.05 7.49 -18.67
CA LYS A 60 -6.79 7.52 -19.44
C LYS A 60 -5.87 6.33 -19.16
N ARG A 61 -6.19 5.50 -18.17
CA ARG A 61 -5.38 4.36 -17.67
C ARG A 61 -4.01 4.75 -17.12
N GLN A 62 -3.66 6.04 -17.14
CA GLN A 62 -2.45 6.60 -16.57
C GLN A 62 -2.65 8.06 -16.19
N VAL A 63 -1.86 8.52 -15.22
CA VAL A 63 -1.71 9.92 -14.84
C VAL A 63 -0.23 10.26 -15.06
N LYS A 64 0.03 11.34 -15.78
CA LYS A 64 1.39 11.86 -16.01
C LYS A 64 1.62 13.14 -15.21
N SER A 65 2.88 13.42 -14.87
CA SER A 65 3.27 14.72 -14.30
C SER A 65 3.11 15.82 -15.36
N GLN A 66 2.82 17.04 -14.91
CA GLN A 66 2.70 18.21 -15.78
C GLN A 66 4.08 18.74 -16.22
N GLU A 67 5.10 18.56 -15.38
CA GLU A 67 6.43 19.15 -15.59
C GLU A 67 7.40 18.22 -16.33
N ARG A 68 7.27 16.92 -16.09
CA ARG A 68 8.11 15.87 -16.70
C ARG A 68 7.14 14.83 -17.25
N ASP A 69 7.37 14.27 -18.43
CA ASP A 69 6.49 13.24 -19.04
C ASP A 69 6.54 11.87 -18.32
N ASN A 70 6.75 11.90 -17.00
CA ASN A 70 6.83 10.77 -16.11
C ASN A 70 5.43 10.35 -15.68
N VAL A 71 5.18 9.04 -15.67
CA VAL A 71 3.91 8.46 -15.23
C VAL A 71 3.89 8.39 -13.70
N LEU A 72 2.90 9.03 -13.08
CA LEU A 72 2.70 9.11 -11.63
C LEU A 72 1.78 7.99 -11.12
N MET A 73 0.78 7.60 -11.90
CA MET A 73 -0.09 6.47 -11.61
C MET A 73 -0.40 5.73 -12.90
N ARG A 74 -0.49 4.41 -12.86
CA ARG A 74 -0.79 3.61 -14.06
C ARG A 74 -1.61 2.40 -13.71
N VAL A 75 -2.67 2.16 -14.49
CA VAL A 75 -3.40 0.91 -14.44
C VAL A 75 -2.55 -0.18 -15.12
N ILE A 76 -2.22 -1.23 -14.39
CA ILE A 76 -1.43 -2.36 -14.86
C ILE A 76 -2.31 -3.60 -15.04
N LYS A 77 -1.78 -4.63 -15.71
CA LYS A 77 -2.47 -5.92 -15.85
C LYS A 77 -2.68 -6.50 -14.45
N ASN A 78 -3.88 -7.03 -14.21
CA ASN A 78 -4.22 -7.64 -12.93
C ASN A 78 -3.63 -9.06 -12.80
N ASN A 79 -2.30 -9.13 -12.77
CA ASN A 79 -1.56 -10.32 -12.41
C ASN A 79 -0.68 -9.95 -11.21
N ILE A 80 -1.16 -10.27 -10.00
CA ILE A 80 -0.48 -9.89 -8.76
C ILE A 80 0.88 -10.58 -8.61
N GLU A 81 1.04 -11.78 -9.17
CA GLU A 81 2.31 -12.51 -9.14
C GLU A 81 3.38 -11.84 -9.98
N VAL A 82 2.98 -11.22 -11.10
CA VAL A 82 3.88 -10.45 -11.98
C VAL A 82 4.09 -9.03 -11.46
N ALA A 83 3.09 -8.44 -10.81
CA ALA A 83 3.17 -7.06 -10.33
C ALA A 83 4.04 -6.91 -9.07
N LEU A 84 4.03 -7.94 -8.22
CA LEU A 84 4.84 -8.02 -7.01
C LEU A 84 6.27 -8.47 -7.33
N PRO A 85 7.27 -8.05 -6.56
CA PRO A 85 8.63 -8.54 -6.72
C PRO A 85 8.71 -10.07 -6.58
N PRO A 86 9.55 -10.75 -7.38
CA PRO A 86 9.75 -12.20 -7.27
C PRO A 86 10.38 -12.54 -5.91
N GLY A 87 10.04 -13.72 -5.37
CA GLY A 87 10.54 -14.16 -4.06
C GLY A 87 9.98 -13.38 -2.87
N SER A 88 8.98 -12.51 -3.09
CA SER A 88 8.39 -11.73 -2.02
C SER A 88 7.60 -12.58 -1.02
N ARG A 89 7.80 -12.30 0.28
CA ARG A 89 6.93 -12.83 1.33
C ARG A 89 5.70 -11.96 1.51
N ARG A 90 4.53 -12.56 1.69
CA ARG A 90 3.24 -11.87 1.58
C ARG A 90 2.37 -12.07 2.81
N PHE A 91 1.95 -10.99 3.44
CA PHE A 91 1.15 -11.01 4.67
C PHE A 91 -0.13 -10.19 4.54
N GLY A 92 -1.26 -10.73 5.00
CA GLY A 92 -2.54 -10.02 5.04
C GLY A 92 -2.78 -9.37 6.40
N MET A 93 -3.24 -8.13 6.43
CA MET A 93 -3.58 -7.45 7.70
C MET A 93 -5.08 -7.55 7.98
N SER A 94 -5.46 -8.12 9.12
CA SER A 94 -6.85 -8.17 9.58
C SER A 94 -6.94 -8.32 11.10
N VAL A 95 -7.96 -7.73 11.70
CA VAL A 95 -8.25 -7.89 13.15
C VAL A 95 -8.46 -9.37 13.53
N GLY A 96 -8.99 -10.19 12.62
CA GLY A 96 -9.19 -11.62 12.82
C GLY A 96 -7.98 -12.51 12.47
N GLY A 97 -6.83 -11.91 12.15
CA GLY A 97 -5.58 -12.63 11.89
C GLY A 97 -4.89 -13.11 13.19
N ARG A 98 -3.77 -13.82 13.04
CA ARG A 98 -2.93 -14.22 14.17
C ARG A 98 -2.39 -12.98 14.89
N PRO A 99 -2.60 -12.84 16.21
CA PRO A 99 -2.04 -11.72 16.97
C PRO A 99 -0.51 -11.70 16.92
N VAL A 100 0.08 -10.54 16.60
CA VAL A 100 1.52 -10.33 16.58
C VAL A 100 1.90 -8.98 17.17
N SER A 101 3.05 -8.94 17.84
CA SER A 101 3.78 -7.69 18.08
C SER A 101 4.37 -7.22 16.75
N LEU A 102 3.89 -6.10 16.22
CA LEU A 102 4.33 -5.60 14.91
C LEU A 102 5.85 -5.39 14.87
N LYS A 103 6.41 -4.80 15.93
CA LYS A 103 7.85 -4.57 16.08
C LYS A 103 8.64 -5.87 15.98
N GLU A 104 8.31 -6.87 16.80
CA GLU A 104 9.00 -8.17 16.80
C GLU A 104 8.87 -8.89 15.46
N PHE A 105 7.69 -8.81 14.84
CA PHE A 105 7.44 -9.39 13.54
C PHE A 105 8.30 -8.73 12.45
N CYS A 106 8.32 -7.40 12.39
CA CYS A 106 9.12 -6.67 11.40
C CYS A 106 10.63 -6.88 11.59
N HIS A 107 11.10 -7.04 12.83
CA HIS A 107 12.52 -7.31 13.13
C HIS A 107 13.06 -8.58 12.46
N GLN A 108 12.20 -9.56 12.15
CA GLN A 108 12.59 -10.79 11.44
C GLN A 108 13.07 -10.51 10.01
N PHE A 109 12.71 -9.36 9.44
CA PHE A 109 13.08 -8.96 8.08
C PHE A 109 14.26 -7.98 8.04
N LYS A 110 14.96 -7.73 9.16
CA LYS A 110 16.07 -6.78 9.18
C LYS A 110 17.27 -7.21 8.32
N GLN A 111 17.50 -8.52 8.19
CA GLN A 111 18.67 -9.10 7.52
C GLN A 111 18.29 -9.96 6.31
N VAL A 112 17.10 -9.73 5.74
CA VAL A 112 16.63 -10.52 4.59
C VAL A 112 16.78 -9.72 3.31
N ASP A 113 17.25 -10.39 2.26
CA ASP A 113 17.45 -9.79 0.93
C ASP A 113 16.24 -9.97 -0.01
N TYR A 114 15.09 -10.42 0.52
CA TYR A 114 13.86 -10.57 -0.25
C TYR A 114 12.82 -9.51 0.11
N PRO A 115 11.97 -9.07 -0.84
CA PRO A 115 10.94 -8.08 -0.57
C PRO A 115 9.82 -8.61 0.34
N VAL A 116 9.27 -7.73 1.19
CA VAL A 116 8.13 -8.06 2.06
C VAL A 116 6.91 -7.25 1.62
N VAL A 117 5.78 -7.92 1.47
CA VAL A 117 4.53 -7.34 0.96
C VAL A 117 3.43 -7.46 2.01
N PHE A 118 2.86 -6.32 2.38
CA PHE A 118 1.70 -6.25 3.27
C PHE A 118 0.44 -5.88 2.49
N HIS A 119 -0.55 -6.77 2.55
CA HIS A 119 -1.87 -6.54 2.00
C HIS A 119 -2.76 -5.90 3.07
N VAL A 120 -3.06 -4.61 2.90
CA VAL A 120 -3.89 -3.83 3.84
C VAL A 120 -5.27 -3.58 3.23
N GLY A 121 -6.32 -3.92 3.98
CA GLY A 121 -7.69 -3.73 3.55
C GLY A 121 -8.20 -2.29 3.69
N ALA A 122 -8.44 -1.59 2.58
CA ALA A 122 -9.05 -0.27 2.56
C ALA A 122 -10.58 -0.30 2.35
N VAL A 123 -11.27 -1.17 3.08
CA VAL A 123 -12.72 -1.40 3.00
C VAL A 123 -13.36 -1.29 4.39
N SER A 124 -14.65 -0.95 4.43
CA SER A 124 -15.32 -0.61 5.69
C SER A 124 -15.90 -1.80 6.46
N HIS A 125 -16.36 -2.85 5.78
CA HIS A 125 -17.11 -3.95 6.44
C HIS A 125 -16.88 -5.35 5.85
N SER A 126 -16.10 -5.50 4.78
CA SER A 126 -15.82 -6.78 4.15
C SER A 126 -14.37 -7.17 4.32
N GLN A 127 -14.06 -8.47 4.35
CA GLN A 127 -12.69 -8.92 4.25
C GLN A 127 -12.24 -8.71 2.79
N PRO A 128 -11.22 -7.89 2.50
CA PRO A 128 -10.79 -7.68 1.13
C PRO A 128 -10.26 -8.98 0.54
N LYS A 129 -10.69 -9.34 -0.67
CA LYS A 129 -10.25 -10.57 -1.36
C LYS A 129 -8.73 -10.73 -1.37
N GLY A 130 -8.00 -9.62 -1.53
CA GLY A 130 -6.54 -9.61 -1.58
C GLY A 130 -5.83 -9.88 -0.25
N THR A 131 -6.49 -9.76 0.91
CA THR A 131 -5.85 -10.01 2.22
C THR A 131 -5.88 -11.48 2.64
N VAL A 132 -6.46 -12.36 1.82
CA VAL A 132 -6.62 -13.79 2.13
C VAL A 132 -6.16 -14.73 1.01
N THR A 133 -6.30 -14.37 -0.27
CA THR A 133 -6.03 -15.33 -1.38
C THR A 133 -4.60 -15.33 -1.91
N HIS A 134 -3.74 -14.38 -1.52
CA HIS A 134 -2.37 -14.24 -2.04
C HIS A 134 -1.33 -13.99 -0.94
N VAL A 135 -1.61 -14.46 0.26
CA VAL A 135 -0.78 -14.24 1.45
C VAL A 135 -0.43 -15.57 2.09
N GLU A 136 0.76 -15.65 2.69
CA GLU A 136 1.19 -16.79 3.49
C GLU A 136 0.39 -16.86 4.80
N GLU A 137 0.14 -15.69 5.38
CA GLU A 137 -0.48 -15.59 6.68
C GLU A 137 -1.25 -14.27 6.83
N VAL A 138 -2.33 -14.30 7.62
CA VAL A 138 -3.08 -13.12 8.03
C VAL A 138 -2.70 -12.76 9.47
N LEU A 139 -2.22 -11.55 9.68
CA LEU A 139 -1.76 -11.05 10.98
C LEU A 139 -2.69 -9.98 11.53
N SER A 140 -2.76 -9.92 12.85
CA SER A 140 -3.46 -8.90 13.62
C SER A 140 -2.47 -8.17 14.53
N ILE A 141 -2.40 -6.85 14.41
CA ILE A 141 -1.53 -5.98 15.23
C ILE A 141 -2.28 -5.30 16.37
N SER A 142 -3.58 -5.57 16.52
CA SER A 142 -4.47 -4.92 17.49
C SER A 142 -5.73 -5.76 17.70
N ASN A 143 -6.22 -5.81 18.94
CA ASN A 143 -7.48 -6.48 19.30
C ASN A 143 -8.72 -5.71 18.84
N HIS A 144 -8.55 -4.48 18.35
CA HIS A 144 -9.61 -3.63 17.82
C HIS A 144 -9.36 -3.31 16.34
N GLY A 145 -10.44 -3.12 15.59
CA GLY A 145 -10.39 -2.73 14.19
C GLY A 145 -9.68 -1.38 14.01
N LEU A 146 -8.61 -1.39 13.22
CA LEU A 146 -7.86 -0.19 12.85
C LEU A 146 -8.24 0.26 11.44
N THR A 147 -8.12 1.56 11.18
CA THR A 147 -8.26 2.07 9.80
C THR A 147 -7.06 1.66 8.96
N ALA A 148 -7.25 1.50 7.65
CA ALA A 148 -6.15 1.19 6.72
C ALA A 148 -4.99 2.18 6.83
N ALA A 149 -5.31 3.48 6.95
CA ALA A 149 -4.32 4.53 7.17
C ALA A 149 -3.47 4.28 8.42
N HIS A 150 -4.11 3.94 9.55
CA HIS A 150 -3.39 3.70 10.78
C HIS A 150 -2.51 2.44 10.74
N VAL A 151 -2.96 1.39 10.03
CA VAL A 151 -2.15 0.19 9.79
C VAL A 151 -0.94 0.51 8.92
N CYS A 152 -1.14 1.23 7.81
CA CYS A 152 -0.06 1.63 6.91
C CYS A 152 0.96 2.51 7.61
N ALA A 153 0.52 3.51 8.40
CA ALA A 153 1.42 4.37 9.17
C ALA A 153 2.29 3.56 10.14
N LYS A 154 1.70 2.64 10.92
CA LYS A 154 2.46 1.76 11.83
C LYS A 154 3.48 0.89 11.09
N LEU A 155 3.08 0.27 9.97
CA LEU A 155 4.00 -0.52 9.15
C LEU A 155 5.17 0.33 8.67
N CYS A 156 4.89 1.50 8.10
CA CYS A 156 5.94 2.34 7.53
C CYS A 156 6.91 2.84 8.62
N SER A 157 6.41 3.27 9.78
CA SER A 157 7.27 3.69 10.90
C SER A 157 8.20 2.58 11.41
N GLU A 158 7.72 1.33 11.51
CA GLU A 158 8.56 0.22 11.96
C GLU A 158 9.64 -0.13 10.92
N PHE A 159 9.32 -0.09 9.62
CA PHE A 159 10.31 -0.31 8.57
C PHE A 159 11.32 0.84 8.45
N GLU A 160 10.90 2.07 8.67
CA GLU A 160 11.79 3.24 8.72
C GLU A 160 12.84 3.10 9.83
N LEU A 161 12.40 2.73 11.04
CA LEU A 161 13.29 2.45 12.18
C LEU A 161 14.26 1.29 11.90
N LEU A 162 13.79 0.23 11.25
CA LEU A 162 14.64 -0.92 10.92
C LEU A 162 15.71 -0.60 9.89
N MET A 163 15.37 0.26 8.92
CA MET A 163 16.27 0.62 7.81
C MET A 163 17.17 1.82 8.11
N GLN A 164 17.10 2.41 9.31
CA GLN A 164 17.92 3.55 9.74
C GLN A 164 17.84 4.76 8.79
N VAL A 165 16.71 4.91 8.11
CA VAL A 165 16.42 6.11 7.32
C VAL A 165 15.94 7.16 8.33
N THR A 166 16.77 8.15 8.63
CA THR A 166 16.46 9.27 9.55
C THR A 166 16.95 10.57 8.95
#